data_AF-F0SM40-F1
#
_entry.id   AF-F0SM40-F1
#
_cell.length_a   1.000
_cell.length_b   1.000
_cell.length_c   1.000
_cell.angle_alpha   90.00
_cell.angle_beta   90.00
_cell.angle_gamma   90.00
#
_symmetry.space_group_name_H-M   'P 1'
#
loop_
_entity.id
_entity.type
_entity.pdbx_description
1 polymer ?
#
loop_
_entity_poly.entity_id
_entity_poly.type
_entity_poly.pdbx_seq_one_letter_code
_entity_poly.pdbx_strand_id
1 'polypeptide(L)' 'MAVVSNGFATKDLNSQGAVADLTVADIHGMERTELIQVIVMGQIPFLDESRLEHQDLETLRRLAFLARNCCQNQAV' A
#
# COMPACT_ATOMS: atom_id res chain seq x y z
N MET A 1 4.96 8.44 27.09
CA MET A 1 4.78 9.26 25.88
C MET A 1 4.01 8.42 24.88
N ALA A 2 2.71 8.68 24.73
CA ALA A 2 1.89 8.01 23.72
C ALA A 2 2.12 8.71 22.38
N VAL A 3 2.70 8.01 21.41
CA VAL A 3 2.78 8.50 20.04
C VAL A 3 1.36 8.45 19.46
N VAL A 4 0.76 9.63 19.27
CA VAL A 4 -0.44 9.76 18.46
C VAL A 4 0.01 9.61 17.01
N SER A 5 0.01 8.38 16.53
CA SER A 5 0.05 8.11 15.09
C SER A 5 -1.29 8.56 14.53
N ASN A 6 -1.33 9.78 13.99
CA ASN A 6 -2.48 10.34 13.30
C ASN A 6 -2.52 9.91 11.83
N GLY A 7 -1.88 8.80 11.49
CA GLY A 7 -1.81 8.22 10.14
C GLY A 7 -2.77 7.05 10.06
N PHE A 8 -3.81 7.18 9.22
CA PHE A 8 -4.63 6.13 8.61
C PHE A 8 -4.76 4.79 9.38
N ALA A 9 -4.94 4.87 10.70
CA ALA A 9 -4.89 3.72 11.56
C ALA A 9 -6.02 2.76 11.15
N THR A 10 -5.61 1.55 10.76
CA THR A 10 -6.46 0.37 10.66
C THR A 10 -7.53 0.40 9.57
N LYS A 11 -7.19 0.67 8.30
CA LYS A 11 -7.86 -0.12 7.25
C LYS A 11 -7.14 -1.47 7.30
N ASP A 12 -7.74 -2.48 7.94
CA ASP A 12 -7.20 -3.83 7.99
C ASP A 12 -6.98 -4.33 6.54
N LEU A 13 -5.78 -4.11 6.01
CA LEU A 13 -5.33 -4.61 4.71
C LEU A 13 -5.06 -6.11 4.82
N ASN A 14 -6.02 -6.86 5.36
CA ASN A 14 -5.92 -8.29 5.62
C ASN A 14 -6.26 -9.12 4.37
N SER A 15 -6.70 -8.46 3.30
CA SER A 15 -7.13 -9.10 2.06
C SER A 15 -6.79 -8.23 0.84
N GLN A 16 -6.47 -8.85 -0.28
CA GLN A 16 -6.31 -8.17 -1.57
C GLN A 16 -7.54 -7.33 -1.96
N GLY A 17 -8.75 -7.74 -1.53
CA GLY A 17 -9.97 -6.95 -1.70
C GLY A 17 -9.94 -5.59 -0.97
N ALA A 18 -9.30 -5.51 0.20
CA ALA A 18 -9.15 -4.24 0.92
C ALA A 18 -8.15 -3.31 0.21
N VAL A 19 -7.09 -3.88 -0.38
CA VAL A 19 -6.14 -3.16 -1.23
C VAL A 19 -6.82 -2.63 -2.50
N ALA A 20 -7.70 -3.43 -3.12
CA ALA A 20 -8.48 -3.04 -4.29
C ALA A 20 -9.46 -1.89 -4.01
N ASP A 21 -9.98 -1.79 -2.78
CA ASP A 21 -10.94 -0.77 -2.35
C ASP A 21 -10.27 0.57 -1.95
N LEU A 22 -8.94 0.63 -1.86
CA LEU A 22 -8.24 1.88 -1.55
C LEU A 22 -8.52 2.95 -2.60
N THR A 23 -8.74 4.19 -2.18
CA THR A 23 -8.84 5.31 -3.11
C THR A 23 -7.46 5.91 -3.39
N VAL A 24 -7.40 6.72 -4.46
CA VAL A 24 -6.19 7.49 -4.82
C VAL A 24 -5.78 8.42 -3.67
N ALA A 25 -6.78 9.02 -3.01
CA ALA A 25 -6.56 9.92 -1.89
C ALA A 25 -5.98 9.18 -0.67
N ASP A 26 -6.47 7.97 -0.39
CA ASP A 26 -5.95 7.13 0.69
C ASP A 26 -4.46 6.82 0.47
N ILE A 27 -4.09 6.35 -0.72
CA ILE A 27 -2.70 6.05 -1.08
C ILE A 27 -1.82 7.31 -0.98
N HIS A 28 -2.36 8.49 -1.34
CA HIS A 28 -1.61 9.73 -1.26
C HIS A 28 -1.42 10.23 0.18
N GLY A 29 -2.37 9.93 1.07
CA GLY A 29 -2.34 10.25 2.49
C GLY A 29 -1.53 9.27 3.36
N MET A 30 -1.20 8.09 2.82
CA MET A 30 -0.47 7.04 3.53
C MET A 30 1.00 7.39 3.78
N GLU A 31 1.49 6.95 4.93
CA GLU A 31 2.90 6.99 5.30
C GLU A 31 3.70 5.89 4.58
N ARG A 32 5.04 6.01 4.59
CA ARG A 32 5.94 5.05 3.94
C ARG A 32 5.63 3.60 4.34
N THR A 33 5.48 3.33 5.63
CA THR A 33 5.25 1.98 6.15
C THR A 33 3.93 1.39 5.64
N GLU A 34 2.89 2.21 5.54
CA GLU A 34 1.57 1.82 5.05
C GLU A 34 1.60 1.52 3.54
N LEU A 35 2.30 2.36 2.78
CA LEU A 35 2.52 2.12 1.35
C LEU A 35 3.24 0.80 1.12
N ILE A 36 4.27 0.50 1.91
CA ILE A 36 4.99 -0.78 1.84
C ILE A 36 4.02 -1.93 2.10
N GLN A 37 3.18 -1.85 3.15
CA GLN A 37 2.19 -2.89 3.43
C GLN A 37 1.19 -3.09 2.27
N VAL A 38 0.68 -2.01 1.67
CA VAL A 38 -0.21 -2.10 0.50
C VAL A 38 0.46 -2.82 -0.66
N ILE A 39 1.72 -2.49 -0.92
CA ILE A 39 2.52 -3.08 -2.00
C ILE A 39 2.73 -4.58 -1.76
N VAL A 40 3.12 -4.95 -0.54
CA VAL A 40 3.33 -6.35 -0.12
C VAL A 40 2.04 -7.16 -0.23
N MET A 41 0.92 -6.62 0.27
CA MET A 41 -0.40 -7.26 0.18
C MET A 41 -0.92 -7.35 -1.26
N GLY A 42 -0.53 -6.41 -2.12
CA GLY A 42 -0.82 -6.44 -3.54
C GLY A 42 -0.18 -7.61 -4.28
N GLN A 43 0.81 -8.28 -3.67
CA GLN A 43 1.58 -9.38 -4.25
C GLN A 43 1.98 -9.11 -5.69
N ILE A 44 2.59 -7.93 -5.93
CA ILE A 44 3.05 -7.57 -7.27
C ILE A 44 4.11 -8.60 -7.69
N PRO A 45 3.86 -9.39 -8.75
CA PRO A 45 4.83 -10.37 -9.19
C PRO A 45 6.13 -9.64 -9.59
N PHE A 46 7.28 -10.24 -9.26
CA PHE A 46 8.63 -9.72 -9.54
C PHE A 46 9.10 -8.53 -8.70
N LEU A 47 8.34 -8.11 -7.69
CA LEU A 47 8.77 -7.03 -6.80
C LEU A 47 9.65 -7.57 -5.66
N ASP A 48 10.82 -6.96 -5.47
CA ASP A 48 11.71 -7.25 -4.33
C ASP A 48 11.36 -6.35 -3.14
N GLU A 49 10.71 -6.93 -2.13
CA GLU A 49 10.24 -6.23 -0.94
C GLU A 49 11.37 -5.59 -0.14
N SER A 50 12.56 -6.20 -0.15
CA SER A 50 13.77 -5.73 0.55
C SER A 50 14.24 -4.36 0.03
N ARG A 51 13.87 -4.02 -1.21
CA ARG A 51 14.26 -2.75 -1.84
C ARG A 51 13.27 -1.63 -1.59
N LEU A 52 12.09 -1.92 -1.03
CA LEU A 52 11.02 -0.93 -0.80
C LEU A 52 11.39 0.10 0.25
N GLU A 53 12.10 -0.29 1.32
CA GLU A 53 12.52 0.62 2.39
C GLU A 53 13.46 1.73 1.89
N HIS A 54 14.17 1.46 0.79
CA HIS A 54 15.11 2.38 0.16
C HIS A 54 14.49 3.22 -0.97
N GLN A 55 13.23 2.97 -1.35
CA GLN A 55 12.56 3.73 -2.40
C GLN A 55 12.00 5.05 -1.88
N ASP A 56 12.00 6.07 -2.73
CA ASP A 56 11.33 7.34 -2.46
C ASP A 56 9.82 7.16 -2.26
N LEU A 57 9.24 8.06 -1.46
CA LEU A 57 7.81 8.04 -1.13
C LEU A 57 6.92 8.08 -2.39
N GLU A 58 7.33 8.83 -3.41
CA GLU A 58 6.59 8.91 -4.67
C GLU A 58 6.61 7.57 -5.43
N THR A 59 7.76 6.89 -5.46
CA THR A 59 7.88 5.55 -6.05
C THR A 59 7.01 4.54 -5.30
N LEU A 60 7.01 4.59 -3.97
CA LEU A 60 6.13 3.76 -3.14
C LEU A 60 4.66 4.03 -3.42
N ARG A 61 4.25 5.29 -3.59
CA ARG A 61 2.87 5.61 -4.00
C ARG A 61 2.51 5.01 -5.34
N ARG A 62 3.39 5.13 -6.35
CA ARG A 62 3.17 4.53 -7.68
C ARG A 62 3.07 3.00 -7.61
N LEU A 63 3.90 2.36 -6.79
CA LEU A 63 3.85 0.92 -6.56
C LEU A 63 2.57 0.50 -5.83
N ALA A 64 2.12 1.26 -4.84
CA ALA A 64 0.85 1.02 -4.15
C ALA A 64 -0.35 1.15 -5.11
N PHE A 65 -0.31 2.10 -6.05
CA PHE A 65 -1.28 2.20 -7.14
C PHE A 65 -1.29 0.96 -8.04
N LEU A 66 -0.11 0.45 -8.39
CA LEU A 66 0.02 -0.77 -9.18
C LEU A 66 -0.52 -1.98 -8.43
N ALA A 67 -0.19 -2.13 -7.15
CA ALA A 67 -0.73 -3.17 -6.26
C ALA A 67 -2.26 -3.15 -6.24
N ARG A 68 -2.86 -1.97 -5.99
CA ARG A 68 -4.30 -1.76 -6.05
C ARG A 68 -4.90 -2.20 -7.38
N ASN A 69 -4.35 -1.74 -8.50
CA ASN A 69 -4.86 -2.10 -9.82
C ASN A 69 -4.73 -3.60 -10.11
N CYS A 70 -3.66 -4.24 -9.64
CA CYS A 70 -3.48 -5.68 -9.74
C CYS A 70 -4.57 -6.43 -8.97
N CYS A 71 -4.87 -6.01 -7.73
CA CYS A 71 -5.94 -6.60 -6.93
C CYS A 71 -7.33 -6.35 -7.53
N GLN A 72 -7.59 -5.17 -8.09
CA GLN A 72 -8.85 -4.89 -8.79
C GLN A 72 -9.07 -5.79 -10.01
N ASN A 73 -8.00 -6.11 -10.74
CA ASN A 73 -8.08 -6.94 -11.94
C ASN A 73 -8.15 -8.45 -11.63
N GLN A 74 -7.72 -8.87 -10.44
CA GLN A 74 -7.89 -10.25 -9.94
C GLN A 74 -9.26 -10.51 -9.30
N ALA A 75 -9.98 -9.45 -8.91
CA ALA A 75 -11.31 -9.55 -8.30
C ALA A 75 -12.47 -9.67 -9.32
N VAL A 76 -12.14 -9.74 -10.63
CA VAL A 76 -13.06 -9.95 -11.76
C VAL A 76 -12.92 -11.37 -12.27
#